data_AF-A0A7L4Q1P1-F1
#
_entry.id   AF-A0A7L4Q1P1-F1
#
_cell.length_a   1.000
_cell.length_b   1.000
_cell.length_c   1.000
_cell.angle_alpha   90.00
_cell.angle_beta   90.00
_cell.angle_gamma   90.00
#
_symmetry.space_group_name_H-M   'P 1'
#
loop_
_entity.id
_entity.type
_entity.pdbx_description
1 polymer ?
#
loop_
_entity_poly.entity_id
_entity_poly.type
_entity_poly.pdbx_seq_one_letter_code
_entity_poly.pdbx_strand_id
1 'polypeptide(L)'
;MTDSWFFIAEAICDRCGGQCCREAHPPLTRDRIDDIISAGHPFGTIEYRGYACLAGREDGMCVMFDRGRCRIHTVKPETCRAGPFTFDLAGSVLEIWLKQDHICPLAGLLRGEPEAYARLFAVAREELVRLAQSLSPGELDIICRIPEPDTDKVAEIPLGDDFRC
;
A
#
# COMPACT_ATOMS: atom_id res chain seq x y z
N MET A 1 9.11 16.95 18.09
CA MET A 1 8.48 15.73 18.64
C MET A 1 7.98 14.86 17.48
N THR A 2 8.89 14.37 16.63
CA THR A 2 8.55 13.75 15.33
C THR A 2 8.78 12.25 15.27
N ASP A 3 9.46 11.67 16.26
CA ASP A 3 9.93 10.28 16.15
C ASP A 3 9.00 9.26 16.82
N SER A 4 8.17 9.70 17.78
CA SER A 4 7.27 8.80 18.55
C SER A 4 6.26 8.04 17.68
N TRP A 5 5.73 8.70 16.64
CA TRP A 5 4.70 8.12 15.78
C TRP A 5 5.19 6.88 15.02
N PHE A 6 6.38 6.94 14.41
CA PHE A 6 6.92 5.82 13.64
C PHE A 6 7.15 4.60 14.52
N PHE A 7 7.65 4.79 15.73
CA PHE A 7 7.83 3.69 16.68
C PHE A 7 6.50 3.06 17.11
N ILE A 8 5.44 3.86 17.31
CA ILE A 8 4.10 3.35 17.63
C ILE A 8 3.54 2.54 16.47
N ALA A 9 3.65 3.05 15.23
CA ALA A 9 3.18 2.36 14.05
C ALA A 9 3.94 1.04 13.81
N GLU A 10 5.27 1.01 13.99
CA GLU A 10 6.08 -0.21 13.89
C GLU A 10 5.68 -1.22 14.97
N ALA A 11 5.51 -0.79 16.22
CA ALA A 11 5.10 -1.67 17.32
C ALA A 11 3.71 -2.29 17.10
N ILE A 12 2.78 -1.56 16.49
CA ILE A 12 1.45 -2.09 16.11
C ILE A 12 1.59 -3.13 15.01
N CYS A 13 2.39 -2.85 13.97
CA CYS A 13 2.64 -3.79 12.88
C CYS A 13 3.29 -5.08 13.38
N ASP A 14 4.29 -4.95 14.27
CA ASP A 14 4.99 -6.09 14.89
C ASP A 14 4.03 -6.95 15.71
N ARG A 15 3.15 -6.32 16.51
CA ARG A 15 2.13 -7.04 17.31
C ARG A 15 1.08 -7.72 16.46
N CYS A 16 0.66 -7.07 15.36
CA CYS A 16 -0.24 -7.66 14.38
C CYS A 16 0.42 -8.85 13.65
N GLY A 17 1.75 -8.89 13.59
CA GLY A 17 2.51 -9.94 12.93
C GLY A 17 2.50 -9.83 11.40
N GLY A 18 2.23 -8.63 10.88
CA GLY A 18 2.17 -8.37 9.43
C GLY A 18 1.09 -9.19 8.72
N GLN A 19 -0.12 -9.28 9.27
CA GLN A 19 -1.24 -9.99 8.63
C GLN A 19 -1.49 -9.51 7.19
N CYS A 20 -1.29 -8.21 6.94
CA CYS A 20 -1.39 -7.62 5.61
C CYS A 20 -0.34 -8.12 4.61
N CYS A 21 0.68 -8.88 5.03
CA CYS A 21 1.67 -9.48 4.14
C CYS A 21 1.24 -10.85 3.59
N ARG A 22 0.15 -11.45 4.09
CA ARG A 22 -0.38 -12.71 3.59
C ARG A 22 -1.21 -12.47 2.33
N GLU A 23 -0.89 -13.16 1.24
CA GLU A 23 -1.55 -13.04 -0.08
C GLU A 23 -1.65 -11.57 -0.57
N ALA A 24 -0.69 -10.74 -0.17
CA ALA A 24 -0.81 -9.28 -0.30
C ALA A 24 -0.69 -8.76 -1.73
N HIS A 25 0.18 -9.39 -2.53
CA HIS A 25 0.51 -9.05 -3.92
C HIS A 25 0.42 -7.53 -4.25
N PRO A 26 1.13 -6.67 -3.49
CA PRO A 26 1.00 -5.23 -3.63
C PRO A 26 1.52 -4.79 -5.01
N PRO A 27 0.77 -3.96 -5.76
CA PRO A 27 1.20 -3.49 -7.06
C PRO A 27 2.46 -2.63 -6.95
N LEU A 28 3.27 -2.66 -8.01
CA LEU A 28 4.53 -1.94 -8.11
C LEU A 28 4.54 -1.11 -9.38
N THR A 29 4.95 0.16 -9.26
CA THR A 29 5.34 0.94 -10.44
C THR A 29 6.72 0.50 -10.95
N ARG A 30 7.06 0.95 -12.17
CA ARG A 30 8.39 0.72 -12.73
C ARG A 30 9.50 1.31 -11.84
N ASP A 31 9.31 2.55 -11.38
CA ASP A 31 10.27 3.22 -10.50
C ASP A 31 10.48 2.43 -9.21
N ARG A 32 9.39 1.90 -8.62
CA ARG A 32 9.49 1.08 -7.40
C ARG A 32 10.21 -0.24 -7.64
N ILE A 33 10.01 -0.87 -8.80
CA ILE A 33 10.79 -2.04 -9.20
C ILE A 33 12.27 -1.69 -9.25
N ASP A 34 12.62 -0.60 -9.94
CA ASP A 34 14.02 -0.19 -10.10
C ASP A 34 14.66 0.18 -8.73
N ASP A 35 13.91 0.79 -7.80
CA ASP A 35 14.33 1.02 -6.41
C ASP A 35 14.65 -0.29 -5.66
N ILE A 36 13.77 -1.28 -5.75
CA ILE A 36 13.92 -2.58 -5.08
C ILE A 36 15.16 -3.32 -5.60
N ILE A 37 15.37 -3.31 -6.92
CA ILE A 37 16.54 -3.93 -7.55
C ILE A 37 17.82 -3.18 -7.16
N SER A 38 17.79 -1.85 -7.17
CA SER A 38 18.93 -1.01 -6.79
C SER A 38 19.31 -1.18 -5.31
N ALA A 39 18.34 -1.52 -4.45
CA ALA A 39 18.57 -1.89 -3.06
C ALA A 39 19.18 -3.31 -2.88
N GLY A 40 19.45 -4.03 -3.98
CA GLY A 40 20.13 -5.32 -3.97
C GLY A 40 19.20 -6.53 -3.86
N HIS A 41 17.90 -6.34 -4.06
CA HIS A 41 16.94 -7.45 -4.09
C HIS A 41 16.83 -8.01 -5.52
N PRO A 42 16.79 -9.35 -5.71
CA PRO A 42 16.80 -9.92 -7.05
C PRO A 42 15.44 -9.76 -7.74
N PHE A 43 15.46 -9.72 -9.08
CA PHE A 43 14.24 -9.69 -9.91
C PHE A 43 13.26 -10.83 -9.60
N GLY A 44 13.74 -11.99 -9.14
CA GLY A 44 12.89 -13.10 -8.70
C GLY A 44 12.00 -12.79 -7.48
N THR A 45 12.12 -11.62 -6.87
CA THR A 45 11.20 -11.14 -5.83
C THR A 45 9.98 -10.41 -6.40
N ILE A 46 9.92 -10.21 -7.71
CA ILE A 46 8.84 -9.55 -8.44
C ILE A 46 8.16 -10.61 -9.31
N GLU A 47 6.83 -10.62 -9.31
CA GLU A 47 6.01 -11.46 -10.16
C GLU A 47 5.00 -10.62 -10.95
N TYR A 48 4.42 -11.22 -12.00
CA TYR A 48 3.40 -10.56 -12.83
C TYR A 48 2.08 -11.34 -12.78
N ARG A 49 1.00 -10.66 -12.36
CA ARG A 49 -0.35 -11.24 -12.22
C ARG A 49 -1.40 -10.44 -13.00
N GLY A 50 -0.98 -9.88 -14.14
CA GLY A 50 -1.72 -8.83 -14.85
C GLY A 50 -1.27 -7.41 -14.49
N TYR A 51 -0.53 -7.29 -13.39
CA TYR A 51 0.26 -6.14 -12.97
C TYR A 51 1.52 -6.65 -12.26
N ALA A 52 2.57 -5.84 -12.17
CA ALA A 52 3.79 -6.21 -11.44
C ALA A 52 3.56 -6.09 -9.92
N CYS A 53 3.97 -7.10 -9.16
CA CYS A 53 3.81 -7.12 -7.69
C CYS A 53 4.94 -7.89 -7.00
N LEU A 54 5.03 -7.77 -5.68
CA LEU A 54 5.95 -8.60 -4.90
C LEU A 54 5.47 -10.06 -4.86
N ALA A 55 6.41 -10.98 -5.05
CA ALA A 55 6.12 -12.41 -5.04
C ALA A 55 5.66 -12.92 -3.67
N GLY A 56 4.80 -13.94 -3.70
CA GLY A 56 4.45 -14.77 -2.54
C GLY A 56 5.43 -15.93 -2.36
N ARG A 57 5.61 -16.36 -1.11
CA ARG A 57 6.25 -17.64 -0.76
C ARG A 57 5.22 -18.77 -0.78
N GLU A 58 5.68 -20.01 -0.68
CA GLU A 58 4.81 -21.20 -0.59
C GLU A 58 3.85 -21.17 0.60
N ASP A 59 4.21 -20.48 1.69
CA ASP A 59 3.35 -20.33 2.88
C ASP A 59 2.32 -19.18 2.76
N GLY A 60 2.23 -18.57 1.58
CA GLY A 60 1.33 -17.46 1.27
C GLY A 60 1.79 -16.10 1.80
N MET A 61 2.95 -16.02 2.47
CA MET A 61 3.49 -14.75 2.92
C MET A 61 4.29 -14.06 1.81
N CYS A 62 4.26 -12.73 1.78
CA CYS A 62 5.13 -11.94 0.91
C CYS A 62 6.61 -12.34 1.08
N VAL A 63 7.35 -12.43 -0.03
CA VAL A 63 8.78 -12.76 -0.06
C VAL A 63 9.66 -11.80 0.78
N MET A 64 9.17 -10.58 0.99
CA MET A 64 9.85 -9.55 1.78
C MET A 64 9.52 -9.60 3.27
N PHE A 65 8.59 -10.46 3.70
CA PHE A 65 8.21 -10.60 5.10
C PHE A 65 9.19 -11.52 5.85
N ASP A 66 9.73 -11.01 6.96
CA ASP A 66 10.57 -11.76 7.88
C ASP A 66 10.23 -11.41 9.33
N ARG A 67 9.66 -12.38 10.06
CA ARG A 67 9.38 -12.31 11.51
C ARG A 67 8.70 -11.01 11.97
N GLY A 68 7.63 -10.61 11.28
CA GLY A 68 6.86 -9.40 11.60
C GLY A 68 7.34 -8.14 10.86
N ARG A 69 8.52 -8.19 10.24
CA ARG A 69 9.16 -7.04 9.63
C ARG A 69 9.25 -7.18 8.11
N CYS A 70 9.30 -6.04 7.44
CA CYS A 70 9.52 -5.97 5.99
C CYS A 70 11.00 -5.72 5.72
N ARG A 71 11.64 -6.61 4.94
CA ARG A 71 13.07 -6.52 4.59
C ARG A 71 13.41 -5.33 3.70
N ILE A 72 12.43 -4.80 2.97
CA ILE A 72 12.57 -3.63 2.09
C ILE A 72 11.92 -2.38 2.68
N HIS A 73 12.04 -2.16 3.99
CA HIS A 73 11.29 -1.10 4.68
C HIS A 73 11.40 0.28 4.02
N THR A 74 12.58 0.63 3.49
CA THR A 74 12.87 1.91 2.84
C THR A 74 12.33 2.03 1.41
N VAL A 75 12.10 0.91 0.73
CA VAL A 75 11.63 0.83 -0.66
C VAL A 75 10.36 -0.03 -0.77
N LYS A 76 9.50 0.06 0.25
CA LYS A 76 8.21 -0.63 0.28
C LYS A 76 7.35 -0.25 -0.94
N PRO A 77 6.50 -1.18 -1.42
CA PRO A 77 5.47 -0.87 -2.41
C PRO A 77 4.60 0.32 -2.00
N GLU A 78 4.08 1.03 -2.99
CA GLU A 78 3.26 2.23 -2.84
C GLU A 78 2.08 1.97 -1.88
N THR A 79 1.33 0.89 -2.11
CA THR A 79 0.18 0.51 -1.26
C THR A 79 0.63 0.08 0.15
N CYS A 80 1.81 -0.52 0.30
CA CYS A 80 2.36 -0.86 1.61
C CYS A 80 2.83 0.37 2.40
N ARG A 81 3.25 1.45 1.72
CA ARG A 81 3.56 2.75 2.35
C ARG A 81 2.31 3.55 2.66
N ALA A 82 1.27 3.39 1.84
CA ALA A 82 -0.04 4.00 2.05
C ALA A 82 -0.86 3.30 3.15
N GLY A 83 -0.58 2.04 3.48
CA GLY A 83 -1.32 1.30 4.50
C GLY A 83 -1.44 2.06 5.84
N PRO A 84 -2.63 2.07 6.46
CA PRO A 84 -3.82 1.25 6.19
C PRO A 84 -4.82 1.85 5.19
N PHE A 85 -4.41 2.85 4.41
CA PHE A 85 -5.22 3.36 3.31
C PHE A 85 -5.14 2.43 2.10
N THR A 86 -6.24 2.28 1.38
CA THR A 86 -6.36 1.59 0.09
C THR A 86 -7.08 2.50 -0.91
N PHE A 87 -7.25 2.06 -2.15
CA PHE A 87 -7.82 2.90 -3.20
C PHE A 87 -8.75 2.13 -4.13
N ASP A 88 -9.60 2.89 -4.81
CA ASP A 88 -10.40 2.47 -5.95
C ASP A 88 -10.46 3.63 -6.98
N LEU A 89 -10.94 3.35 -8.19
CA LEU A 89 -11.12 4.34 -9.25
C LEU A 89 -12.59 4.47 -9.67
N ALA A 90 -13.09 5.69 -9.60
CA ALA A 90 -14.37 6.10 -10.16
C ALA A 90 -14.13 7.02 -11.37
N GLY A 91 -13.86 6.42 -12.54
CA GLY A 91 -13.49 7.17 -13.74
C GLY A 91 -12.12 7.84 -13.59
N SER A 92 -12.07 9.18 -13.65
CA SER A 92 -10.84 9.96 -13.44
C SER A 92 -10.63 10.42 -11.99
N VAL A 93 -11.36 9.83 -11.05
CA VAL A 93 -11.28 10.13 -9.62
C VAL A 93 -10.68 8.94 -8.89
N LEU A 94 -9.57 9.18 -8.19
CA LEU A 94 -9.00 8.26 -7.22
C LEU A 94 -9.74 8.39 -5.90
N GLU A 95 -10.42 7.34 -5.49
CA GLU A 95 -11.06 7.26 -4.19
C GLU A 95 -10.09 6.63 -3.19
N ILE A 96 -9.85 7.30 -2.06
CA ILE A 96 -9.01 6.78 -0.99
C ILE A 96 -9.91 6.31 0.15
N TRP A 97 -9.64 5.09 0.61
CA TRP A 97 -10.42 4.38 1.61
C TRP A 97 -9.55 4.01 2.80
N LEU A 98 -10.07 4.11 4.01
CA LEU A 98 -9.40 3.69 5.24
C LEU A 98 -10.01 2.39 5.74
N LYS A 99 -9.17 1.36 5.97
CA LYS A 99 -9.59 0.09 6.56
C LYS A 99 -10.22 0.29 7.95
N GLN A 100 -11.15 -0.57 8.34
CA GLN A 100 -11.68 -0.60 9.70
C GLN A 100 -10.67 -1.23 10.68
N ASP A 101 -10.83 -0.95 11.97
CA ASP A 101 -9.94 -1.39 13.06
C ASP A 101 -9.71 -2.91 13.05
N HIS A 102 -10.78 -3.71 12.91
CA HIS A 102 -10.66 -5.17 12.91
C HIS A 102 -9.87 -5.74 11.74
N ILE A 103 -9.72 -4.97 10.64
CA ILE A 103 -8.86 -5.32 9.51
C ILE A 103 -7.42 -4.85 9.77
N CYS A 104 -7.25 -3.63 10.30
CA CYS A 104 -5.95 -3.09 10.62
C CYS A 104 -5.98 -2.27 11.92
N PRO A 105 -5.31 -2.74 13.00
CA PRO A 105 -5.26 -2.02 14.27
C PRO A 105 -4.64 -0.62 14.17
N LEU A 106 -3.77 -0.39 13.17
CA LEU A 106 -3.22 0.93 12.89
C LEU A 106 -4.30 1.92 12.47
N ALA A 107 -5.35 1.47 11.77
CA ALA A 107 -6.48 2.32 11.41
C ALA A 107 -7.29 2.77 12.63
N GLY A 108 -7.46 1.89 13.62
CA GLY A 108 -8.09 2.24 14.90
C GLY A 108 -7.33 3.35 15.62
N LEU A 109 -6.00 3.25 15.68
CA LEU A 109 -5.14 4.29 16.26
C LEU A 109 -5.25 5.62 15.49
N LEU A 110 -5.16 5.58 14.15
CA LEU A 110 -5.21 6.79 13.31
C LEU A 110 -6.48 7.60 13.52
N ARG A 111 -7.62 6.95 13.74
CA ARG A 111 -8.89 7.65 14.01
C ARG A 111 -8.88 8.42 15.33
N GLY A 112 -8.06 8.01 16.30
CA GLY A 112 -7.87 8.69 17.57
C GLY A 112 -6.78 9.75 17.57
N GLU A 113 -5.92 9.81 16.54
CA GLU A 113 -4.70 10.62 16.51
C GLU A 113 -4.66 11.52 15.25
N PRO A 114 -5.31 12.70 15.27
CA PRO A 114 -5.48 13.54 14.07
C PRO A 114 -4.18 13.96 13.39
N GLU A 115 -3.13 14.29 14.16
CA GLU A 115 -1.84 14.67 13.59
C GLU A 115 -1.16 13.51 12.85
N ALA A 116 -1.25 12.31 13.43
CA ALA A 116 -0.70 11.11 12.82
C ALA A 116 -1.48 10.70 11.57
N TYR A 117 -2.81 10.79 11.64
CA TYR A 117 -3.69 10.64 10.49
C TYR A 117 -3.27 11.57 9.36
N ALA A 118 -3.17 12.87 9.61
CA ALA A 118 -2.85 13.86 8.58
C ALA A 118 -1.48 13.57 7.93
N ARG A 119 -0.47 13.20 8.72
CA ARG A 119 0.87 12.87 8.21
C ARG A 119 0.86 11.61 7.34
N LEU A 120 0.26 10.52 7.81
CA LEU A 120 0.23 9.27 7.05
C LEU A 120 -0.68 9.38 5.82
N PHE A 121 -1.80 10.09 5.93
CA PHE A 121 -2.69 10.34 4.80
C PHE A 121 -2.00 11.16 3.71
N ALA A 122 -1.15 12.13 4.05
CA ALA A 122 -0.35 12.86 3.06
C ALA A 122 0.56 11.91 2.27
N VAL A 123 1.26 11.00 2.95
CA VAL A 123 2.10 9.96 2.31
C VAL A 123 1.24 9.03 1.45
N ALA A 124 0.12 8.55 1.97
CA ALA A 124 -0.78 7.66 1.26
C ALA A 124 -1.30 8.31 -0.03
N ARG A 125 -1.76 9.56 0.05
CA ARG A 125 -2.20 10.32 -1.12
C ARG A 125 -1.11 10.41 -2.19
N GLU A 126 0.13 10.76 -1.80
CA GLU A 126 1.23 10.87 -2.75
C GLU A 126 1.58 9.55 -3.43
N GLU A 127 1.69 8.46 -2.66
CA GLU A 127 2.01 7.13 -3.19
C GLU A 127 0.89 6.59 -4.08
N LEU A 128 -0.37 6.74 -3.68
CA LEU A 128 -1.52 6.22 -4.42
C LEU A 128 -1.81 7.00 -5.70
N VAL A 129 -1.67 8.33 -5.69
CA VAL A 129 -1.77 9.15 -6.91
C VAL A 129 -0.68 8.76 -7.89
N ARG A 130 0.57 8.63 -7.43
CA ARG A 130 1.69 8.22 -8.28
C ARG A 130 1.45 6.84 -8.88
N LEU A 131 1.03 5.88 -8.06
CA LEU A 131 0.70 4.53 -8.49
C LEU A 131 -0.36 4.56 -9.59
N ALA A 132 -1.49 5.24 -9.34
CA ALA A 132 -2.59 5.30 -10.28
C ALA A 132 -2.17 5.93 -11.62
N GLN A 133 -1.38 7.00 -11.59
CA GLN A 133 -0.89 7.67 -12.80
C GLN A 133 0.16 6.88 -13.59
N SER A 134 0.84 5.93 -12.93
CA SER A 134 1.93 5.16 -13.54
C SER A 134 1.47 3.83 -14.14
N LEU A 135 0.37 3.28 -13.64
CA LEU A 135 -0.17 2.01 -14.11
C LEU A 135 -1.05 2.20 -15.34
N SER A 136 -1.07 1.18 -16.20
CA SER A 136 -1.96 1.17 -17.35
C SER A 136 -3.43 0.95 -16.96
N PRO A 137 -4.39 1.38 -17.80
CA PRO A 137 -5.81 1.06 -17.66
C PRO A 137 -6.11 -0.41 -17.32
N GLY A 138 -5.45 -1.35 -18.01
CA GLY A 138 -5.65 -2.78 -17.80
C GLY A 138 -5.13 -3.28 -16.45
N GLU A 139 -4.00 -2.73 -15.98
CA GLU A 139 -3.48 -3.05 -14.65
C GLU A 139 -4.40 -2.53 -13.55
N LEU A 140 -4.87 -1.29 -13.71
CA LEU A 140 -5.81 -0.64 -12.79
C LEU A 140 -7.14 -1.40 -12.69
N ASP A 141 -7.72 -1.81 -13.82
CA ASP A 141 -8.96 -2.60 -13.85
C ASP A 141 -8.81 -3.94 -13.10
N ILE A 142 -7.65 -4.59 -13.20
CA ILE A 142 -7.37 -5.82 -12.46
C ILE A 142 -7.25 -5.54 -10.96
N ILE A 143 -6.52 -4.48 -10.58
CA ILE A 143 -6.29 -4.12 -9.17
C ILE A 143 -7.60 -3.68 -8.50
N CYS A 144 -8.41 -2.83 -9.14
CA CYS A 144 -9.65 -2.30 -8.59
C CYS A 144 -10.76 -3.37 -8.45
N ARG A 145 -10.59 -4.55 -9.09
CA ARG A 145 -11.47 -5.71 -8.87
C ARG A 145 -11.13 -6.50 -7.62
N ILE A 146 -9.98 -6.25 -6.98
CA ILE A 146 -9.61 -6.92 -5.74
C ILE A 146 -10.52 -6.36 -4.62
N PRO A 147 -11.33 -7.22 -3.97
CA PRO A 147 -12.24 -6.74 -2.94
C PRO A 147 -11.46 -6.27 -1.70
N GLU A 148 -11.71 -5.03 -1.28
CA GLU A 148 -11.22 -4.44 -0.03
C GLU A 148 -12.42 -4.14 0.89
N PRO A 149 -13.01 -5.19 1.50
CA PRO A 149 -14.18 -5.04 2.37
C PRO A 149 -13.83 -4.27 3.64
N ASP A 150 -14.88 -3.81 4.34
CA ASP A 150 -14.76 -3.16 5.64
C ASP A 150 -13.82 -1.93 5.62
N THR A 151 -14.08 -1.04 4.67
CA THR A 151 -13.37 0.22 4.48
C THR A 151 -14.35 1.39 4.48
N ASP A 152 -13.87 2.56 4.93
CA ASP A 152 -14.63 3.82 4.87
C ASP A 152 -13.95 4.77 3.87
N LYS A 153 -14.72 5.37 2.95
CA LYS A 153 -14.20 6.38 2.03
C LYS A 153 -13.78 7.61 2.83
N VAL A 154 -12.56 8.10 2.62
CA VAL A 154 -12.01 9.25 3.34
C VAL A 154 -11.59 10.40 2.44
N ALA A 155 -11.40 10.16 1.14
CA ALA A 155 -11.10 11.22 0.17
C ALA A 155 -11.40 10.82 -1.27
N GLU A 156 -11.56 11.85 -2.11
CA GLU A 156 -11.68 11.75 -3.56
C GLU A 156 -10.68 12.72 -4.19
N ILE A 157 -9.81 12.21 -5.06
CA ILE A 157 -8.71 12.96 -5.67
C ILE A 157 -8.88 12.91 -7.18
N PRO A 158 -9.22 14.04 -7.84
CA PRO A 158 -9.23 14.11 -9.29
C PRO A 158 -7.81 13.89 -9.84
N LEU A 159 -7.65 12.98 -10.79
CA LEU A 159 -6.36 12.66 -11.42
C LEU A 159 -6.03 13.55 -12.63
N GLY A 160 -6.96 14.43 -13.03
CA GLY A 160 -6.83 15.36 -14.14
C GLY A 160 -7.45 14.84 -15.44
N ASP A 161 -7.67 15.75 -16.40
CA ASP A 161 -8.40 15.47 -17.65
C ASP A 161 -7.63 14.55 -18.62
N ASP A 162 -6.30 14.50 -18.50
CA ASP A 162 -5.44 13.63 -19.32
C ASP A 162 -5.37 12.19 -18.79
N PHE A 163 -5.92 11.93 -17.59
CA PHE A 163 -5.95 10.59 -17.01
C PHE A 163 -6.95 9.71 -17.77
N ARG A 164 -6.47 8.57 -18.26
CA ARG A 164 -7.29 7.58 -18.96
C ARG A 164 -7.37 6.33 -18.10
N CYS A 165 -8.57 6.07 -17.60
CA CYS A 165 -8.93 4.80 -16.96
C CYS A 165 -9.26 3.74 -18.01
#